data_AF-A0A975LKN8-F1
#
_entry.id   AF-A0A975LKN8-F1
#
_cell.length_a   1.000
_cell.length_b   1.000
_cell.length_c   1.000
_cell.angle_alpha   90.00
_cell.angle_beta   90.00
_cell.angle_gamma   90.00
#
_symmetry.space_group_name_H-M   'P 1'
#
loop_
_entity.id
_entity.type
_entity.pdbx_description
1 polymer ?
#
loop_
_entity_poly.entity_id
_entity_poly.type
_entity_poly.pdbx_seq_one_letter_code
_entity_poly.pdbx_strand_id
1 'polypeptide(L)'
;MSQYKLFRELNLKRSAYGNYETGISYPEYKILKVLANYYDLSISELLSDGFTVVMDELFENIKEYFYKTYREIPSNRMIKSILSNIVKDM
;
A
#
# COMPACT_ATOMS: atom_id res chain seq x y z
N MET A 1 -22.26 15.98 -2.10
CA MET A 1 -21.86 15.20 -3.30
C MET A 1 -22.63 13.88 -3.28
N SER A 2 -23.23 13.41 -4.39
CA SER A 2 -23.85 12.07 -4.40
C SER A 2 -22.80 11.00 -4.75
N GLN A 3 -22.94 9.79 -4.21
CA GLN A 3 -22.08 8.64 -4.55
C GLN A 3 -21.99 8.43 -6.07
N TYR A 4 -23.06 8.78 -6.80
CA TYR A 4 -23.12 8.69 -8.26
C TYR A 4 -22.12 9.56 -9.00
N LYS A 5 -21.90 10.78 -8.50
CA LYS A 5 -20.97 11.72 -9.11
C LYS A 5 -19.53 11.29 -8.83
N LEU A 6 -19.28 10.85 -7.61
CA LEU A 6 -17.98 10.41 -7.12
C LEU A 6 -17.41 9.22 -7.90
N PHE A 7 -18.13 8.10 -8.02
CA PHE A 7 -17.57 6.93 -8.72
C PHE A 7 -17.31 7.22 -10.21
N ARG A 8 -18.11 8.09 -10.85
CA ARG A 8 -17.90 8.49 -12.25
C ARG A 8 -16.65 9.33 -12.42
N GLU A 9 -16.41 10.28 -11.50
CA GLU A 9 -15.18 11.08 -11.47
C GLU A 9 -13.94 10.21 -11.22
N LEU A 10 -14.08 9.15 -10.42
CA LEU A 10 -13.01 8.20 -10.09
C LEU A 10 -12.87 7.03 -11.09
N ASN A 11 -13.72 6.98 -12.14
CA ASN A 11 -13.82 5.85 -13.07
C ASN A 11 -13.93 4.47 -12.37
N LEU A 12 -14.67 4.43 -11.26
CA LEU A 12 -14.93 3.24 -10.46
C LEU A 12 -16.32 2.68 -10.78
N LYS A 13 -16.51 1.36 -10.65
CA LYS A 13 -17.86 0.80 -10.64
C LYS A 13 -18.58 1.24 -9.36
N ARG A 14 -19.85 1.64 -9.46
CA ARG A 14 -20.69 2.00 -8.29
C ARG A 14 -20.67 0.91 -7.22
N SER A 15 -20.73 -0.36 -7.64
CA SER A 15 -20.69 -1.51 -6.74
C SER A 15 -19.36 -1.65 -6.01
N ALA A 16 -18.23 -1.37 -6.68
CA ALA A 16 -16.92 -1.38 -6.04
C ALA A 16 -16.82 -0.30 -4.95
N TYR A 17 -17.31 0.91 -5.25
CA TYR A 17 -17.34 1.99 -4.27
C TYR A 17 -18.24 1.67 -3.06
N GLY A 18 -19.44 1.10 -3.30
CA GLY A 18 -20.32 0.66 -2.22
C GLY A 18 -19.72 -0.47 -1.37
N ASN A 19 -18.92 -1.36 -1.98
CA ASN A 19 -18.20 -2.39 -1.24
C ASN A 19 -17.08 -1.79 -0.35
N TYR A 20 -16.47 -0.67 -0.76
CA TYR A 20 -15.49 0.05 0.07
C TYR A 20 -16.16 0.68 1.29
N GLU A 21 -17.30 1.38 1.11
CA GLU A 21 -18.04 2.02 2.20
C GLU A 21 -18.58 1.01 3.23
N THR A 22 -18.87 -0.22 2.80
CA THR A 22 -19.41 -1.30 3.65
C THR A 22 -18.34 -2.25 4.20
N GLY A 23 -17.07 -2.07 3.82
CA GLY A 23 -15.98 -2.94 4.26
C GLY A 23 -15.97 -4.34 3.63
N ILE A 24 -16.79 -4.59 2.60
CA ILE A 24 -16.81 -5.86 1.85
C ILE A 24 -15.50 -6.07 1.08
N SER A 25 -14.90 -4.97 0.62
CA SER A 25 -13.59 -4.99 -0.03
C SER A 25 -12.82 -3.72 0.30
N TYR A 26 -11.50 -3.75 0.15
CA TYR A 26 -10.65 -2.58 0.36
C TYR A 26 -10.14 -2.01 -0.97
N PRO A 27 -10.04 -0.68 -1.09
CA PRO A 27 -9.46 -0.04 -2.26
C PRO A 27 -7.95 -0.30 -2.35
N GLU A 28 -7.45 -0.54 -3.56
CA GLU A 28 -6.00 -0.62 -3.80
C GLU A 28 -5.32 0.75 -3.59
N TYR A 29 -3.99 0.74 -3.38
CA TYR A 29 -3.19 1.96 -3.18
C TYR A 29 -3.42 3.03 -4.25
N LYS A 30 -3.58 2.62 -5.52
CA LYS A 30 -3.87 3.56 -6.61
C LYS A 30 -5.19 4.31 -6.36
N ILE A 31 -6.23 3.62 -5.90
CA ILE A 31 -7.54 4.21 -5.61
C ILE A 31 -7.48 5.07 -4.35
N LEU A 32 -6.75 4.62 -3.31
CA LEU A 32 -6.50 5.41 -2.11
C LEU A 32 -5.87 6.77 -2.42
N LYS A 33 -4.89 6.84 -3.33
CA LYS A 33 -4.30 8.12 -3.78
C LYS A 33 -5.32 9.05 -4.42
N VAL A 34 -6.21 8.53 -5.25
CA VAL A 34 -7.23 9.35 -5.93
C VAL A 34 -8.26 9.85 -4.91
N LEU A 35 -8.69 9.00 -3.98
CA LEU A 35 -9.58 9.38 -2.89
C LEU A 35 -8.95 10.44 -1.99
N ALA A 36 -7.67 10.28 -1.63
CA ALA A 36 -6.92 11.21 -0.79
C ALA A 36 -6.91 12.61 -1.41
N ASN A 37 -6.55 12.68 -2.70
CA ASN A 37 -6.56 13.93 -3.46
C ASN A 37 -7.97 14.51 -3.62
N TYR A 38 -8.99 13.66 -3.79
CA TYR A 38 -10.37 14.11 -3.94
C TYR A 38 -10.95 14.75 -2.67
N TYR A 39 -10.65 14.14 -1.52
CA TYR A 39 -11.15 14.59 -0.22
C TYR A 39 -10.23 15.61 0.46
N ASP A 40 -9.09 15.95 -0.14
CA ASP A 40 -8.04 16.78 0.44
C ASP A 40 -7.55 16.22 1.79
N LEU A 41 -7.32 14.91 1.82
CA LEU A 41 -6.83 14.17 2.98
C LEU A 41 -5.51 13.47 2.65
N SER A 42 -4.71 13.22 3.67
CA SER A 42 -3.59 12.27 3.56
C SER A 42 -4.11 10.83 3.46
N ILE A 43 -3.30 9.93 2.87
CA ILE A 43 -3.62 8.50 2.83
C ILE A 43 -3.75 7.94 4.26
N SER A 44 -2.96 8.42 5.21
CA SER A 44 -3.06 8.04 6.63
C SER A 44 -4.41 8.37 7.23
N GLU A 45 -4.99 9.52 6.89
CA GLU A 45 -6.32 9.92 7.39
C GLU A 45 -7.45 9.08 6.78
N LEU A 46 -7.29 8.59 5.55
CA LEU A 46 -8.23 7.63 4.94
C LEU A 46 -8.21 6.25 5.61
N LEU A 47 -7.12 5.91 6.29
CA LEU A 47 -6.89 4.61 6.90
C LEU A 47 -7.18 4.61 8.41
N SER A 48 -8.07 5.48 8.90
CA SER A 48 -8.31 5.75 10.34
C SER A 48 -8.20 4.52 11.27
N ASP A 49 -7.75 4.76 12.52
CA ASP A 49 -7.42 3.92 13.71
C ASP A 49 -7.96 2.49 13.90
N GLY A 50 -8.83 1.96 13.05
CA GLY A 50 -9.17 0.53 12.95
C GLY A 50 -8.38 -0.21 11.86
N PHE A 51 -7.58 0.49 11.04
CA PHE A 51 -6.66 -0.15 10.11
C PHE A 51 -5.44 -0.66 10.89
N THR A 52 -5.60 -1.80 11.55
CA THR A 52 -4.45 -2.59 11.93
C THR A 52 -3.84 -3.08 10.64
N VAL A 53 -2.86 -2.34 10.10
CA VAL A 53 -1.82 -2.99 9.32
C VAL A 53 -1.34 -4.10 10.22
N VAL A 54 -1.63 -5.36 9.87
CA VAL A 54 -0.97 -6.48 10.53
C VAL A 54 0.49 -6.22 10.24
N MET A 55 1.20 -5.68 11.24
CA MET A 55 2.56 -5.17 11.05
C MET A 55 3.41 -6.27 10.41
N ASP A 56 3.15 -7.53 10.77
CA ASP A 56 3.74 -8.71 10.17
C ASP A 56 3.57 -8.76 8.64
N GLU A 57 2.39 -8.49 8.08
CA GLU A 57 2.16 -8.49 6.63
C GLU A 57 2.94 -7.35 5.94
N LEU A 58 2.99 -6.16 6.54
CA LEU A 58 3.78 -5.05 6.01
C LEU A 58 5.29 -5.34 6.12
N PHE A 59 5.74 -5.89 7.24
CA PHE A 59 7.13 -6.30 7.45
C PHE A 59 7.54 -7.37 6.43
N GLU A 60 6.71 -8.39 6.18
CA GLU A 60 6.98 -9.42 5.19
C GLU A 60 7.05 -8.85 3.77
N ASN A 61 6.12 -7.97 3.41
CA ASN A 61 6.13 -7.31 2.10
C ASN A 61 7.37 -6.42 1.90
N ILE A 62 7.77 -5.68 2.94
CA ILE A 62 8.99 -4.86 2.93
C ILE A 62 10.23 -5.76 2.83
N LYS A 63 10.31 -6.83 3.64
CA LYS A 63 11.39 -7.82 3.57
C LYS A 63 11.51 -8.39 2.16
N GLU A 64 10.41 -8.85 1.58
CA GLU A 64 10.40 -9.45 0.24
C GLU A 64 10.91 -8.46 -0.82
N TYR A 65 10.47 -7.20 -0.76
CA TYR A 65 10.99 -6.15 -1.64
C TYR A 65 12.51 -5.99 -1.50
N PHE A 66 13.02 -5.86 -0.26
CA PHE A 66 14.45 -5.76 0.02
C PHE A 66 15.23 -6.99 -0.50
N TYR A 67 14.72 -8.21 -0.29
CA TYR A 67 15.34 -9.43 -0.77
C TYR A 67 15.42 -9.48 -2.30
N LYS A 68 14.35 -9.09 -2.99
CA LYS A 68 14.32 -9.03 -4.47
C LYS A 68 15.35 -8.03 -4.98
N THR A 69 15.34 -6.82 -4.45
CA THR A 69 16.33 -5.78 -4.81
C THR A 69 17.76 -6.24 -4.51
N TYR A 70 18.01 -6.89 -3.36
CA TYR A 70 19.34 -7.40 -3.00
C TYR A 70 19.87 -8.43 -4.00
N ARG A 71 19.02 -9.33 -4.50
CA ARG A 71 19.42 -10.35 -5.49
C ARG A 71 19.84 -9.77 -6.83
N GLU A 72 19.35 -8.58 -7.18
CA GLU A 72 19.64 -7.91 -8.44
C GLU A 72 20.93 -7.06 -8.39
N ILE A 73 21.49 -6.82 -7.20
CA ILE A 73 22.72 -6.01 -7.06
C ILE A 73 23.93 -6.78 -7.63
N PRO A 74 24.69 -6.18 -8.56
CA PRO A 74 25.91 -6.77 -9.12
C PRO A 74 26.87 -7.19 -8.00
N SER A 75 27.52 -8.34 -8.17
CA SER A 75 28.31 -9.03 -7.13
C SER A 75 29.59 -8.27 -6.73
N ASN A 76 29.44 -7.12 -6.07
CA ASN A 76 30.51 -6.52 -5.30
C ASN A 76 30.55 -7.20 -3.93
N ARG A 77 31.65 -7.92 -3.65
CA ARG A 77 31.83 -8.75 -2.45
C ARG A 77 31.65 -7.97 -1.15
N MET A 78 32.06 -6.70 -1.13
CA MET A 78 31.95 -5.83 0.04
C MET A 78 30.49 -5.39 0.25
N ILE A 79 29.81 -4.96 -0.82
CA ILE A 79 28.39 -4.55 -0.78
C ILE A 79 27.49 -5.74 -0.41
N LYS A 80 27.75 -6.94 -0.94
CA LYS A 80 27.07 -8.17 -0.54
C LYS A 80 27.23 -8.47 0.95
N SER A 81 28.45 -8.31 1.51
CA SER A 81 28.70 -8.57 2.93
C SER A 81 27.90 -7.64 3.84
N ILE A 82 27.90 -6.33 3.54
CA ILE A 82 27.19 -5.32 4.33
C ILE A 82 25.68 -5.55 4.28
N LEU A 83 25.13 -5.74 3.08
CA LEU A 83 23.69 -5.97 2.90
C LEU A 83 23.24 -7.32 3.49
N SER A 84 24.08 -8.36 3.43
CA SER A 84 23.73 -9.66 4.04
C SER A 84 23.63 -9.61 5.56
N ASN A 85 24.34 -8.70 6.23
CA ASN A 85 24.21 -8.51 7.67
C ASN A 85 22.94 -7.74 8.01
N ILE A 86 22.63 -6.67 7.28
CA ILE A 86 21.38 -5.91 7.46
C ILE A 86 20.15 -6.82 7.29
N VAL A 87 20.16 -7.67 6.27
CA VAL A 87 19.06 -8.59 5.97
C VAL A 87 18.90 -9.71 7.02
N LYS A 88 19.98 -10.12 7.70
CA LYS A 88 19.92 -11.11 8.79
C LYS A 88 19.35 -10.55 10.09
N ASP A 89 19.51 -9.26 10.30
CA ASP A 89 19.06 -8.55 11.51
C ASP A 89 17.60 -8.05 11.38
N MET A 90 16.97 -8.22 10.22
CA MET A 90 15.56 -7.91 9.93
C MET A 90 14.63 -9.11 10.15
#